data_AF-K0RXR4-F1
#
_entry.id   AF-K0RXR4-F1
#
_cell.length_a   1.000
_cell.length_b   1.000
_cell.length_c   1.000
_cell.angle_alpha   90.00
_cell.angle_beta   90.00
_cell.angle_gamma   90.00
#
_symmetry.space_group_name_H-M   'P 1'
#
loop_
_entity.id
_entity.type
_entity.pdbx_description
1 polymer ?
#
loop_
_entity_poly.entity_id
_entity_poly.type
_entity_poly.pdbx_seq_one_letter_code
_entity_poly.pdbx_strand_id
1 'polypeptide(L)'
;MLAKNAAAAALAAIVLAHDVCSFTAPTRSTQPMIASTTKLYQMDGPPPGTKIVSNSKEVQFDGIRFYETGIEGDDCIPKEEFCVIDPENDEPIRLTVEEKERMFLDALQSYYVSGRQIMDDAEFDALKEDLMWNGSELVNLNRREIAYLEAMQGFNKGAPTMSDAEFDALREELRDAKSVVAVEKEPTCYIETGICTIEWKKDNFRNNLIYLPAAAIMTFIWLGSSALIVGLNQLNPLLTLIVGSPVIYIAAQAITDNFIFANNLIAYGPCPNCEYPERVYFGNILGVEGFDNQAAKKCKSCKEEILVQRRSLRAATLPKS
;
A
#
# COMPACT_ATOMS: atom_id res chain seq x y z
N MET A 1 22.66 12.02 11.79
CA MET A 1 22.32 10.69 12.34
C MET A 1 21.66 9.80 11.28
N LEU A 2 22.35 9.51 10.16
CA LEU A 2 21.87 8.56 9.13
C LEU A 2 23.10 7.95 8.45
N ALA A 3 23.77 7.03 9.13
CA ALA A 3 24.93 6.29 8.60
C ALA A 3 24.90 4.81 8.99
N LYS A 4 23.70 4.25 9.16
CA LYS A 4 23.51 2.81 9.33
C LYS A 4 22.39 2.41 8.37
N ASN A 5 22.57 1.29 7.65
CA ASN A 5 21.59 0.60 6.80
C ASN A 5 21.80 0.71 5.27
N ALA A 6 23.04 0.67 4.77
CA ALA A 6 23.32 0.53 3.33
C ALA A 6 23.99 -0.82 2.96
N ALA A 7 23.94 -1.82 3.84
CA ALA A 7 24.62 -3.10 3.62
C ALA A 7 23.66 -4.28 3.82
N ALA A 8 22.64 -4.42 2.98
CA ALA A 8 21.90 -5.68 2.78
C ALA A 8 20.89 -5.55 1.63
N ALA A 9 21.34 -5.55 0.37
CA ALA A 9 20.42 -5.77 -0.77
C ALA A 9 21.21 -6.13 -2.03
N ALA A 10 21.83 -7.31 -2.03
CA ALA A 10 22.33 -7.93 -3.25
C ALA A 10 22.24 -9.44 -3.05
N LEU A 11 21.18 -10.05 -3.58
CA LEU A 11 21.06 -11.43 -4.10
C LEU A 11 19.60 -11.88 -4.03
N ALA A 12 18.91 -11.89 -5.18
CA ALA A 12 17.98 -12.93 -5.62
C ALA A 12 17.09 -12.37 -6.74
N ALA A 13 17.41 -12.76 -7.98
CA ALA A 13 16.51 -12.71 -9.12
C ALA A 13 16.60 -14.07 -9.83
N ILE A 14 15.53 -14.42 -10.55
CA ILE A 14 15.27 -15.62 -11.36
C ILE A 14 14.35 -16.63 -10.65
N VAL A 15 13.04 -16.56 -10.93
CA VAL A 15 12.22 -17.60 -11.60
C VAL A 15 10.94 -16.90 -12.10
N LEU A 16 10.60 -17.03 -13.39
CA LEU A 16 9.29 -16.70 -13.95
C LEU A 16 8.82 -17.91 -14.77
N ALA A 17 7.64 -18.43 -14.44
CA ALA A 17 6.88 -19.35 -15.28
C ALA A 17 5.37 -19.12 -15.08
N HIS A 18 4.70 -18.90 -16.21
CA HIS A 18 3.34 -19.31 -16.62
C HIS A 18 2.16 -19.19 -15.64
N ASP A 19 1.08 -18.49 -16.05
CA ASP A 19 -0.09 -19.19 -16.61
C ASP A 19 -1.16 -18.27 -17.24
N VAL A 20 -1.90 -18.86 -18.17
CA VAL A 20 -2.93 -18.27 -19.04
C VAL A 20 -4.31 -18.58 -18.45
N CYS A 21 -5.18 -17.57 -18.29
CA CYS A 21 -6.59 -17.79 -17.92
C CYS A 21 -7.56 -17.36 -19.03
N SER A 22 -8.47 -18.28 -19.36
CA SER A 22 -9.56 -18.13 -20.33
C SER A 22 -10.85 -17.67 -19.65
N PHE A 23 -11.62 -16.85 -20.38
CA PHE A 23 -12.91 -16.26 -20.05
C PHE A 23 -14.08 -17.27 -20.12
N THR A 24 -15.03 -17.20 -19.17
CA THR A 24 -16.46 -17.54 -19.39
C THR A 24 -17.38 -16.60 -18.59
N ALA A 25 -18.53 -16.27 -19.18
CA ALA A 25 -19.48 -15.23 -18.76
C ALA A 25 -20.53 -15.73 -17.75
N PRO A 26 -21.19 -14.84 -16.97
CA PRO A 26 -22.26 -15.23 -16.04
C PRO A 26 -23.67 -15.00 -16.62
N THR A 27 -24.57 -15.94 -16.32
CA THR A 27 -26.02 -15.85 -16.55
C THR A 27 -26.75 -15.37 -15.30
N ARG A 28 -27.83 -14.61 -15.55
CA ARG A 28 -28.67 -13.85 -14.62
C ARG A 28 -29.82 -14.71 -14.06
N SER A 29 -30.18 -14.54 -12.79
CA SER A 29 -31.50 -14.94 -12.27
C SER A 29 -31.91 -14.09 -11.05
N THR A 30 -33.21 -13.95 -10.87
CA THR A 30 -33.98 -12.88 -10.20
C THR A 30 -34.56 -13.26 -8.82
N GLN A 31 -34.47 -12.31 -7.87
CA GLN A 31 -35.29 -11.91 -6.67
C GLN A 31 -36.55 -12.72 -6.25
N PRO A 32 -36.99 -12.78 -4.95
CA PRO A 32 -37.50 -11.61 -4.16
C PRO A 32 -37.36 -11.62 -2.59
N MET A 33 -37.84 -10.52 -1.96
CA MET A 33 -37.73 -10.05 -0.56
C MET A 33 -38.60 -10.77 0.52
N ILE A 34 -38.24 -10.65 1.83
CA ILE A 34 -39.00 -9.97 2.93
C ILE A 34 -38.43 -10.28 4.38
N ALA A 35 -38.07 -9.22 5.14
CA ALA A 35 -38.15 -8.91 6.61
C ALA A 35 -37.68 -9.93 7.72
N SER A 36 -37.06 -9.62 8.88
CA SER A 36 -36.60 -8.41 9.62
C SER A 36 -35.74 -8.81 10.86
N THR A 37 -34.92 -7.87 11.40
CA THR A 37 -34.15 -7.82 12.69
C THR A 37 -32.87 -8.68 12.76
N THR A 38 -31.63 -8.23 13.06
CA THR A 38 -31.09 -7.14 13.89
C THR A 38 -29.71 -6.71 13.31
N LYS A 39 -29.46 -5.40 13.15
CA LYS A 39 -28.35 -4.84 12.34
C LYS A 39 -27.04 -4.62 13.12
N LEU A 40 -25.97 -5.31 12.73
CA LEU A 40 -24.60 -4.81 12.79
C LEU A 40 -23.80 -5.40 11.63
N TYR A 41 -23.57 -4.61 10.57
CA TYR A 41 -22.87 -4.97 9.33
C TYR A 41 -22.95 -6.46 8.93
N GLN A 42 -24.17 -6.93 8.68
CA GLN A 42 -24.37 -8.09 7.83
C GLN A 42 -24.25 -7.55 6.40
N MET A 43 -23.08 -7.73 5.77
CA MET A 43 -23.12 -7.97 4.34
C MET A 43 -24.14 -9.10 4.15
N ASP A 44 -25.05 -9.00 3.18
CA ASP A 44 -26.03 -10.05 2.89
C ASP A 44 -25.25 -11.34 2.58
N GLY A 45 -24.91 -12.07 3.63
CA GLY A 45 -24.14 -13.27 3.58
C GLY A 45 -24.96 -14.33 2.86
N PRO A 46 -24.29 -15.27 2.21
CA PRO A 46 -24.99 -16.39 1.62
C PRO A 46 -25.80 -17.14 2.72
N PRO A 47 -26.94 -17.77 2.41
CA PRO A 47 -27.81 -18.37 3.43
C PRO A 47 -27.06 -19.35 4.35
N PRO A 48 -27.43 -19.46 5.65
CA PRO A 48 -26.72 -20.32 6.59
C PRO A 48 -26.63 -21.76 6.06
N GLY A 49 -25.43 -22.33 6.11
CA GLY A 49 -25.09 -23.63 5.52
C GLY A 49 -24.56 -23.58 4.09
N THR A 50 -24.40 -22.41 3.45
CA THR A 50 -23.75 -22.32 2.14
C THR A 50 -22.27 -22.67 2.23
N LYS A 51 -21.90 -23.68 1.44
CA LYS A 51 -20.52 -24.11 1.23
C LYS A 51 -20.00 -23.49 -0.06
N ILE A 52 -18.94 -22.72 0.02
CA ILE A 52 -18.20 -22.19 -1.13
C ILE A 52 -16.95 -23.03 -1.27
N VAL A 53 -16.93 -23.88 -2.30
CA VAL A 53 -15.79 -24.75 -2.60
C VAL A 53 -14.88 -24.01 -3.59
N SER A 54 -13.68 -23.64 -3.15
CA SER A 54 -12.58 -23.25 -4.04
C SER A 54 -11.63 -24.44 -4.22
N ASN A 55 -10.80 -24.43 -5.27
CA ASN A 55 -9.91 -25.55 -5.64
C ASN A 55 -8.99 -26.08 -4.52
N SER A 56 -8.82 -25.38 -3.40
CA SER A 56 -8.00 -25.82 -2.26
C SER A 56 -8.66 -25.68 -0.88
N LYS A 57 -9.85 -25.08 -0.77
CA LYS A 57 -10.51 -24.77 0.51
C LYS A 57 -12.02 -24.74 0.35
N GLU A 58 -12.75 -25.41 1.23
CA GLU A 58 -14.20 -25.20 1.38
C GLU A 58 -14.45 -24.24 2.53
N VAL A 59 -15.33 -23.26 2.33
CA VAL A 59 -15.73 -22.31 3.38
C VAL A 59 -17.23 -22.48 3.62
N GLN A 60 -17.61 -22.71 4.88
CA GLN A 60 -19.00 -22.77 5.31
C GLN A 60 -19.37 -21.50 6.09
N PHE A 61 -20.63 -21.09 5.97
CA PHE A 61 -21.17 -19.93 6.66
C PHE A 61 -22.30 -20.35 7.61
N ASP A 62 -22.17 -20.03 8.89
CA ASP A 62 -23.17 -20.37 9.93
C ASP A 62 -24.30 -19.34 10.07
N GLY A 63 -24.35 -18.31 9.21
CA GLY A 63 -25.28 -17.19 9.36
C GLY A 63 -24.67 -15.97 10.06
N ILE A 64 -23.62 -16.19 10.87
CA ILE A 64 -22.91 -15.14 11.63
C ILE A 64 -21.43 -15.06 11.22
N ARG A 65 -20.79 -16.19 10.94
CA ARG A 65 -19.33 -16.31 10.72
C ARG A 65 -19.01 -17.26 9.56
N PHE A 66 -17.86 -17.04 8.92
CA PHE A 66 -17.27 -17.93 7.91
C PHE A 66 -16.16 -18.78 8.53
N TYR A 67 -16.12 -20.06 8.18
CA TYR A 67 -15.10 -21.00 8.63
C TYR A 67 -14.71 -22.00 7.55
N GLU A 68 -13.48 -22.52 7.62
CA GLU A 68 -12.98 -23.48 6.63
C GLU A 68 -13.46 -24.91 6.98
N THR A 69 -14.02 -25.64 6.01
CA THR A 69 -14.45 -27.05 6.10
C THR A 69 -13.71 -27.90 5.06
N GLY A 70 -13.58 -29.22 5.29
CA GLY A 70 -13.12 -30.16 4.26
C GLY A 70 -11.60 -30.36 4.13
N ILE A 71 -10.81 -29.98 5.13
CA ILE A 71 -9.38 -30.33 5.20
C ILE A 71 -9.25 -31.62 6.02
N GLU A 72 -9.02 -32.77 5.35
CA GLU A 72 -8.65 -34.01 6.04
C GLU A 72 -7.20 -33.91 6.54
N GLY A 73 -7.04 -33.87 7.86
CA GLY A 73 -5.75 -33.97 8.53
C GLY A 73 -5.60 -32.95 9.66
N ASP A 74 -5.93 -33.38 10.87
CA ASP A 74 -5.67 -32.74 12.16
C ASP A 74 -6.17 -31.31 12.35
N ASP A 75 -7.30 -31.26 13.05
CA ASP A 75 -7.89 -30.18 13.85
C ASP A 75 -6.93 -29.02 14.18
N CYS A 76 -7.48 -27.82 14.07
CA CYS A 76 -6.89 -26.56 14.52
C CYS A 76 -6.05 -26.76 15.79
N ILE A 77 -4.71 -26.67 15.68
CA ILE A 77 -3.78 -26.93 16.79
C ILE A 77 -3.80 -25.68 17.69
N PRO A 78 -4.42 -25.72 18.90
CA PRO A 78 -4.62 -24.52 19.71
C PRO A 78 -3.33 -23.90 20.25
N LYS A 79 -2.19 -24.57 20.04
CA LYS A 79 -0.86 -24.09 20.45
C LYS A 79 -0.15 -23.28 19.37
N GLU A 80 -0.58 -23.41 18.11
CA GLU A 80 0.08 -22.80 16.95
C GLU A 80 -0.83 -21.82 16.21
N GLU A 81 -2.16 -21.96 16.36
CA GLU A 81 -3.14 -21.16 15.62
C GLU A 81 -4.31 -20.70 16.50
N PHE A 82 -4.90 -19.56 16.13
CA PHE A 82 -6.11 -19.07 16.79
C PHE A 82 -7.35 -19.79 16.26
N CYS A 83 -8.01 -20.53 17.15
CA CYS A 83 -9.21 -21.33 16.89
C CYS A 83 -10.34 -20.85 17.80
N VAL A 84 -11.58 -20.85 17.30
CA VAL A 84 -12.77 -20.59 18.14
C VAL A 84 -13.52 -21.89 18.36
N ILE A 85 -13.96 -22.11 19.58
CA ILE A 85 -14.78 -23.26 19.97
C ILE A 85 -16.21 -23.02 19.48
N ASP A 86 -16.79 -23.98 18.77
CA ASP A 86 -18.18 -23.92 18.35
C ASP A 86 -19.13 -24.18 19.54
N PRO A 87 -20.10 -23.29 19.84
CA PRO A 87 -21.07 -23.53 20.91
C PRO A 87 -21.96 -24.78 20.72
N GLU A 88 -22.08 -25.33 19.50
CA GLU A 88 -22.92 -26.50 19.24
C GLU A 88 -22.17 -27.83 19.27
N ASN A 89 -20.91 -27.86 18.84
CA ASN A 89 -20.15 -29.10 18.64
C ASN A 89 -18.92 -29.24 19.57
N ASP A 90 -18.55 -28.22 20.34
CA ASP A 90 -17.34 -28.18 21.20
C ASP A 90 -16.02 -28.49 20.44
N GLU A 91 -16.05 -28.48 19.10
CA GLU A 91 -14.89 -28.72 18.24
C GLU A 91 -14.19 -27.38 17.89
N PRO A 92 -12.84 -27.35 17.84
CA PRO A 92 -12.08 -26.15 17.47
C PRO A 92 -12.12 -25.95 15.96
N ILE A 93 -12.73 -24.83 15.53
CA ILE A 93 -12.87 -24.52 14.11
C ILE A 93 -11.81 -23.50 13.67
N ARG A 94 -11.19 -23.74 12.50
CA ARG A 94 -10.33 -22.75 11.82
C ARG A 94 -11.17 -21.65 11.20
N LEU A 95 -10.93 -20.42 11.64
CA LEU A 95 -11.48 -19.21 11.03
C LEU A 95 -10.68 -18.79 9.80
N THR A 96 -11.35 -18.15 8.84
CA THR A 96 -10.68 -17.50 7.71
C THR A 96 -9.86 -16.29 8.19
N VAL A 97 -8.85 -15.89 7.41
CA VAL A 97 -8.02 -14.72 7.72
C VAL A 97 -8.88 -13.46 7.87
N GLU A 98 -9.88 -13.28 7.01
CA GLU A 98 -10.79 -12.14 7.01
C GLU A 98 -11.62 -12.05 8.32
N GLU A 99 -12.10 -13.18 8.86
CA GLU A 99 -12.85 -13.18 10.11
C GLU A 99 -11.93 -12.94 11.32
N LYS A 100 -10.70 -13.48 11.28
CA LYS A 100 -9.66 -13.18 12.28
C LYS A 100 -9.31 -11.69 12.30
N GLU A 101 -9.17 -11.06 11.13
CA GLU A 101 -8.96 -9.62 10.98
C GLU A 101 -10.13 -8.80 11.55
N ARG A 102 -11.37 -9.24 11.30
CA ARG A 102 -12.56 -8.61 11.87
C ARG A 102 -12.57 -8.68 13.39
N MET A 103 -12.27 -9.84 13.98
CA MET A 103 -12.19 -10.01 15.44
C MET A 103 -11.08 -9.16 16.05
N PHE A 104 -9.92 -9.08 15.38
CA PHE A 104 -8.80 -8.23 15.82
C PHE A 104 -9.19 -6.75 15.84
N LEU A 105 -9.85 -6.25 14.79
CA LEU A 105 -10.34 -4.87 14.75
C LEU A 105 -11.41 -4.58 15.80
N ASP A 106 -12.33 -5.52 16.04
CA ASP A 106 -13.35 -5.39 17.08
C ASP A 106 -12.72 -5.34 18.48
N ALA A 107 -11.69 -6.16 18.74
CA ALA A 107 -10.95 -6.16 19.99
C ALA A 107 -10.26 -4.83 20.25
N LEU A 108 -9.55 -4.31 19.24
CA LEU A 108 -8.90 -3.01 19.32
C LEU A 108 -9.90 -1.87 19.53
N GLN A 109 -10.99 -1.87 18.78
CA GLN A 109 -12.04 -0.86 18.91
C GLN A 109 -12.67 -0.90 20.32
N SER A 110 -13.03 -2.08 20.81
CA SER A 110 -13.63 -2.23 22.13
C SER A 110 -12.68 -1.76 23.24
N TYR A 111 -11.39 -2.09 23.14
CA TYR A 111 -10.38 -1.68 24.09
C TYR A 111 -10.14 -0.16 24.09
N TYR A 112 -9.96 0.46 22.92
CA TYR A 112 -9.65 1.89 22.83
C TYR A 112 -10.85 2.81 23.05
N VAL A 113 -12.04 2.40 22.59
CA VAL A 113 -13.25 3.26 22.68
C VAL A 113 -14.01 3.01 23.96
N SER A 114 -14.27 1.74 24.28
CA SER A 114 -15.15 1.38 25.40
C SER A 114 -14.41 1.00 26.67
N GLY A 115 -13.09 0.78 26.58
CA GLY A 115 -12.27 0.27 27.68
C GLY A 115 -12.63 -1.17 28.08
N ARG A 116 -13.37 -1.88 27.23
CA ARG A 116 -13.80 -3.26 27.49
C ARG A 116 -12.90 -4.22 26.74
N GLN A 117 -12.52 -5.28 27.43
CA GLN A 117 -11.77 -6.39 26.88
C GLN A 117 -12.74 -7.47 26.42
N ILE A 118 -12.78 -7.77 25.12
CA ILE A 118 -13.68 -8.80 24.55
C ILE A 118 -13.04 -10.20 24.52
N MET A 119 -11.71 -10.27 24.64
CA MET A 119 -10.90 -11.49 24.61
C MET A 119 -9.72 -11.32 25.57
N ASP A 120 -9.24 -12.41 26.18
CA ASP A 120 -8.11 -12.34 27.12
C ASP A 120 -6.81 -11.91 26.41
N ASP A 121 -5.83 -11.40 27.17
CA ASP A 121 -4.55 -10.93 26.63
C ASP A 121 -3.83 -12.08 25.90
N ALA A 122 -3.91 -13.31 26.41
CA ALA A 122 -3.32 -14.50 25.78
C ALA A 122 -4.01 -14.88 24.46
N GLU A 123 -5.34 -14.74 24.39
CA GLU A 123 -6.12 -15.00 23.18
C GLU A 123 -5.84 -13.93 22.11
N PHE A 124 -5.71 -12.67 22.54
CA PHE A 124 -5.36 -11.56 21.67
C PHE A 124 -3.95 -11.69 21.09
N ASP A 125 -2.97 -12.08 21.91
CA ASP A 125 -1.60 -12.29 21.45
C ASP A 125 -1.50 -13.46 20.48
N ALA A 126 -2.25 -14.56 20.70
CA ALA A 126 -2.32 -15.68 19.77
C ALA A 126 -2.95 -15.28 18.42
N LEU A 127 -4.06 -14.53 18.45
CA LEU A 127 -4.71 -13.99 17.24
C LEU A 127 -3.76 -13.07 16.47
N LYS A 128 -3.02 -12.23 17.19
CA LYS A 128 -2.05 -11.31 16.60
C LYS A 128 -0.89 -12.05 15.93
N GLU A 129 -0.32 -13.04 16.59
CA GLU A 129 0.77 -13.84 16.03
C GLU A 129 0.33 -14.56 14.75
N ASP A 130 -0.84 -15.20 14.76
CA ASP A 130 -1.39 -15.90 13.60
C ASP A 130 -1.68 -14.93 12.43
N LEU A 131 -2.24 -13.75 12.69
CA LEU A 131 -2.42 -12.73 11.65
C LEU A 131 -1.08 -12.21 11.08
N MET A 132 -0.02 -12.13 11.90
CA MET A 132 1.33 -11.80 11.42
C MET A 132 1.89 -12.90 10.51
N TRP A 133 1.68 -14.17 10.87
CA TRP A 133 2.10 -15.31 10.05
C TRP A 133 1.35 -15.40 8.72
N ASN A 134 0.06 -15.08 8.71
CA ASN A 134 -0.76 -15.01 7.50
C ASN A 134 -0.47 -13.77 6.62
N GLY A 135 0.39 -12.85 7.09
CA GLY A 135 0.79 -11.66 6.34
C GLY A 135 -0.26 -10.55 6.30
N SER A 136 -1.15 -10.48 7.29
CA SER A 136 -2.13 -9.40 7.40
C SER A 136 -1.44 -8.05 7.58
N GLU A 137 -1.85 -7.07 6.76
CA GLU A 137 -1.34 -5.70 6.87
C GLU A 137 -1.88 -4.97 8.12
N LEU A 138 -2.99 -5.45 8.70
CA LEU A 138 -3.67 -4.80 9.83
C LEU A 138 -2.89 -4.90 11.16
N VAL A 139 -2.06 -5.93 11.32
CA VAL A 139 -1.31 -6.12 12.57
C VAL A 139 -0.16 -5.12 12.71
N ASN A 140 0.36 -4.65 11.59
CA ASN A 140 1.50 -3.72 11.56
C ASN A 140 1.05 -2.25 11.60
N LEU A 141 -0.22 -1.97 11.87
CA LEU A 141 -0.74 -0.62 11.91
C LEU A 141 -0.25 0.15 13.14
N ASN A 142 0.10 1.40 12.91
CA ASN A 142 0.43 2.36 13.95
C ASN A 142 -0.86 2.81 14.69
N ARG A 143 -0.72 3.26 15.94
CA ARG A 143 -1.83 3.76 16.77
C ARG A 143 -2.68 4.83 16.06
N ARG A 144 -2.03 5.69 15.27
CA ARG A 144 -2.70 6.74 14.48
C ARG A 144 -3.50 6.19 13.29
N GLU A 145 -3.02 5.14 12.66
CA GLU A 145 -3.74 4.45 11.57
C GLU A 145 -4.98 3.75 12.12
N ILE A 146 -4.87 3.12 13.29
CA ILE A 146 -6.00 2.52 14.01
C ILE A 146 -7.04 3.59 14.35
N ALA A 147 -6.62 4.74 14.90
CA ALA A 147 -7.54 5.84 15.21
C ALA A 147 -8.26 6.39 13.96
N TYR A 148 -7.58 6.44 12.81
CA TYR A 148 -8.18 6.85 11.55
C TYR A 148 -9.22 5.84 11.04
N LEU A 149 -8.94 4.54 11.12
CA LEU A 149 -9.89 3.48 10.77
C LEU A 149 -11.13 3.51 11.67
N GLU A 150 -10.92 3.70 12.97
CA GLU A 150 -11.99 3.81 13.96
C GLU A 150 -12.87 5.03 13.68
N ALA A 151 -12.28 6.19 13.39
CA ALA A 151 -13.01 7.40 13.04
C ALA A 151 -13.85 7.23 11.77
N MET A 152 -13.28 6.61 10.73
CA MET A 152 -14.02 6.26 9.52
C MET A 152 -15.21 5.33 9.81
N GLN A 153 -14.97 4.31 10.63
CA GLN A 153 -16.02 3.37 11.02
C GLN A 153 -17.11 4.04 11.87
N GLY A 154 -16.73 4.92 12.81
CA GLY A 154 -17.63 5.71 13.63
C GLY A 154 -18.50 6.65 12.80
N PHE A 155 -17.89 7.34 11.83
CA PHE A 155 -18.59 8.18 10.87
C PHE A 155 -19.62 7.38 10.07
N ASN A 156 -19.24 6.21 9.55
CA ASN A 156 -20.16 5.32 8.82
C ASN A 156 -21.29 4.78 9.71
N LYS A 157 -21.03 4.55 11.00
CA LYS A 157 -22.04 4.16 12.01
C LYS A 157 -22.93 5.33 12.45
N GLY A 158 -22.65 6.56 12.02
CA GLY A 158 -23.36 7.79 12.43
C GLY A 158 -22.99 8.30 13.83
N ALA A 159 -21.93 7.76 14.43
CA ALA A 159 -21.39 8.14 15.73
C ALA A 159 -19.92 8.59 15.56
N PRO A 160 -19.67 9.84 15.12
CA PRO A 160 -18.31 10.34 14.92
C PRO A 160 -17.55 10.39 16.25
N THR A 161 -16.35 9.78 16.28
CA THR A 161 -15.50 9.73 17.50
C THR A 161 -14.51 10.89 17.59
N MET A 162 -14.26 11.61 16.49
CA MET A 162 -13.43 12.81 16.42
C MET A 162 -14.08 13.89 15.55
N SER A 163 -13.61 15.14 15.67
CA SER A 163 -14.12 16.25 14.86
C SER A 163 -13.54 16.23 13.43
N ASP A 164 -14.26 16.84 12.47
CA ASP A 164 -13.84 16.90 11.06
C ASP A 164 -12.44 17.52 10.89
N ALA A 165 -12.10 18.56 11.67
CA ALA A 165 -10.80 19.21 11.61
C ALA A 165 -9.67 18.31 12.14
N GLU A 166 -9.92 17.54 13.20
CA GLU A 166 -8.97 16.56 13.73
C GLU A 166 -8.78 15.39 12.75
N PHE A 167 -9.88 14.95 12.13
CA PHE A 167 -9.87 13.91 11.13
C PHE A 167 -9.03 14.29 9.90
N ASP A 168 -9.22 15.50 9.38
CA ASP A 168 -8.45 16.01 8.23
C ASP A 168 -6.96 16.15 8.56
N ALA A 169 -6.61 16.62 9.76
CA ALA A 169 -5.23 16.72 10.22
C ALA A 169 -4.57 15.33 10.35
N LEU A 170 -5.29 14.35 10.92
CA LEU A 170 -4.83 12.98 11.05
C LEU A 170 -4.64 12.34 9.66
N ARG A 171 -5.57 12.57 8.74
CA ARG A 171 -5.48 12.09 7.36
C ARG A 171 -4.26 12.66 6.64
N GLU A 172 -4.00 13.96 6.80
CA GLU A 172 -2.81 14.60 6.21
C GLU A 172 -1.51 14.03 6.78
N GLU A 173 -1.43 13.85 8.10
CA GLU A 173 -0.25 13.27 8.73
C GLU A 173 0.01 11.83 8.28
N LEU A 174 -1.04 11.01 8.19
CA LEU A 174 -0.94 9.63 7.72
C LEU A 174 -0.52 9.55 6.25
N ARG A 175 -0.99 10.49 5.42
CA ARG A 175 -0.56 10.60 4.02
C ARG A 175 0.91 10.99 3.92
N ASP A 176 1.38 11.95 4.72
CA ASP A 176 2.78 12.36 4.75
C ASP A 176 3.69 11.23 5.26
N ALA A 177 3.19 10.43 6.21
CA ALA A 177 3.85 9.21 6.67
C ALA A 177 3.81 8.06 5.65
N LYS A 178 3.05 8.19 4.55
CA LYS A 178 2.78 7.16 3.54
C LYS A 178 2.20 5.89 4.13
N SER A 179 1.26 6.05 5.06
CA SER A 179 0.51 4.91 5.60
C SER A 179 -0.20 4.17 4.49
N VAL A 180 -0.31 2.85 4.63
CA VAL A 180 -1.05 2.03 3.66
C VAL A 180 -2.54 2.34 3.68
N VAL A 181 -3.04 2.82 4.81
CA VAL A 181 -4.45 3.07 5.07
C VAL A 181 -4.95 4.40 4.50
N ALA A 182 -4.14 5.47 4.53
CA ALA A 182 -4.58 6.78 4.05
C ALA A 182 -4.30 6.99 2.55
N VAL A 183 -3.37 6.22 1.97
CA VAL A 183 -2.98 6.35 0.55
C VAL A 183 -3.94 5.56 -0.32
N GLU A 184 -4.75 6.28 -1.11
CA GLU A 184 -5.68 5.70 -2.09
C GLU A 184 -4.89 5.09 -3.26
N LYS A 185 -4.59 3.79 -3.18
CA LYS A 185 -3.93 3.02 -4.26
C LYS A 185 -4.88 2.76 -5.45
N GLU A 186 -6.18 2.76 -5.19
CA GLU A 186 -7.25 2.45 -6.15
C GLU A 186 -7.95 3.74 -6.62
N PRO A 187 -8.42 3.80 -7.87
CA PRO A 187 -9.09 4.99 -8.39
C PRO A 187 -10.48 5.16 -7.76
N THR A 188 -10.67 6.25 -7.03
CA THR A 188 -11.97 6.65 -6.45
C THR A 188 -12.69 7.57 -7.43
N CYS A 189 -13.76 7.09 -8.04
CA CYS A 189 -14.59 7.88 -8.97
C CYS A 189 -15.87 8.37 -8.28
N TYR A 190 -16.02 9.69 -8.19
CA TYR A 190 -17.24 10.31 -7.67
C TYR A 190 -18.26 10.45 -8.81
N ILE A 191 -19.38 9.74 -8.70
CA ILE A 191 -20.44 9.71 -9.74
C ILE A 191 -21.03 11.11 -9.95
N GLU A 192 -21.17 11.90 -8.89
CA GLU A 192 -21.83 13.22 -8.96
C GLU A 192 -20.97 14.29 -9.65
N THR A 193 -19.65 14.27 -9.43
CA THR A 193 -18.74 15.25 -10.03
C THR A 193 -18.12 14.75 -11.34
N GLY A 194 -18.19 13.44 -11.60
CA GLY A 194 -17.47 12.80 -12.71
C GLY A 194 -15.95 12.85 -12.56
N ILE A 195 -15.44 13.21 -11.37
CA ILE A 195 -14.01 13.32 -11.08
C ILE A 195 -13.54 11.99 -10.51
N CYS A 196 -12.52 11.42 -11.13
CA CYS A 196 -11.83 10.25 -10.62
C CYS A 196 -10.46 10.67 -10.07
N THR A 197 -10.17 10.28 -8.82
CA THR A 197 -8.91 10.61 -8.15
C THR A 197 -8.11 9.39 -7.75
N ILE A 198 -6.79 9.52 -7.78
CA ILE A 198 -5.85 8.46 -7.38
C ILE A 198 -4.55 9.10 -6.88
N GLU A 199 -3.88 8.47 -5.93
CA GLU A 199 -2.56 8.92 -5.48
C GLU A 199 -1.44 8.20 -6.25
N TRP A 200 -0.56 8.98 -6.88
CA TRP A 200 0.61 8.47 -7.58
C TRP A 200 1.78 8.25 -6.63
N LYS A 201 2.69 7.36 -7.01
CA LYS A 201 3.89 7.05 -6.24
C LYS A 201 5.10 7.74 -6.85
N LYS A 202 6.08 8.08 -6.01
CA LYS A 202 7.38 8.62 -6.46
C LYS A 202 8.22 7.51 -7.07
N ASP A 203 8.67 7.69 -8.30
CA ASP A 203 9.56 6.75 -8.98
C ASP A 203 11.01 6.99 -8.55
N ASN A 204 11.39 6.44 -7.39
CA ASN A 204 12.74 6.62 -6.86
C ASN A 204 13.82 6.05 -7.79
N PHE A 205 13.54 4.94 -8.47
CA PHE A 205 14.51 4.30 -9.35
C PHE A 205 14.89 5.22 -10.51
N ARG A 206 13.89 5.76 -11.21
CA ARG A 206 14.15 6.68 -12.33
C ARG A 206 14.63 8.04 -11.87
N ASN A 207 14.14 8.51 -10.73
CA ASN A 207 14.66 9.75 -10.14
C ASN A 207 16.17 9.63 -9.87
N ASN A 208 16.62 8.48 -9.36
CA ASN A 208 18.03 8.21 -9.14
C ASN A 208 18.80 7.99 -10.45
N LEU A 209 18.16 7.40 -11.47
CA LEU A 209 18.77 7.17 -12.78
C LEU A 209 19.14 8.48 -13.49
N ILE A 210 18.42 9.57 -13.24
CA ILE A 210 18.71 10.90 -13.80
C ILE A 210 20.11 11.40 -13.38
N TYR A 211 20.63 10.99 -12.22
CA TYR A 211 21.97 11.40 -11.75
C TYR A 211 23.11 10.60 -12.40
N LEU A 212 22.81 9.49 -13.08
CA LEU A 212 23.83 8.57 -13.62
C LEU A 212 24.76 9.23 -14.65
N PRO A 213 24.28 10.03 -15.62
CA PRO A 213 25.17 10.68 -16.59
C PRO A 213 26.16 11.66 -15.92
N ALA A 214 25.69 12.44 -14.94
CA ALA A 214 26.54 13.36 -14.19
C ALA A 214 27.56 12.60 -13.32
N ALA A 215 27.13 11.52 -12.65
CA ALA A 215 28.01 10.66 -11.88
C ALA A 215 29.10 9.99 -12.74
N ALA A 216 28.78 9.58 -13.97
CA ALA A 216 29.76 9.00 -14.90
C ALA A 216 30.85 10.02 -15.27
N ILE A 217 30.46 11.25 -15.63
CA ILE A 217 31.42 12.33 -15.94
C ILE A 217 32.30 12.64 -14.72
N MET A 218 31.68 12.78 -13.54
CA MET A 218 32.41 13.04 -12.29
C MET A 218 33.35 11.89 -11.92
N THR A 219 32.99 10.65 -12.23
CA THR A 219 33.84 9.47 -12.02
C THR A 219 35.11 9.55 -12.87
N PHE A 220 35.00 9.94 -14.15
CA PHE A 220 36.19 10.12 -14.99
C PHE A 220 37.08 11.26 -14.49
N ILE A 221 36.49 12.36 -14.05
CA ILE A 221 37.22 13.50 -13.46
C ILE A 221 37.94 13.05 -12.18
N TRP A 222 37.28 12.27 -11.33
CA TRP A 222 37.87 11.73 -10.10
C TRP A 222 39.04 10.78 -10.38
N LEU A 223 38.88 9.85 -11.32
CA LEU A 223 39.96 8.92 -11.68
C LEU A 223 41.17 9.66 -12.25
N GLY A 224 40.95 10.63 -13.14
CA GLY A 224 42.03 11.45 -13.69
C GLY A 224 42.74 12.32 -12.64
N SER A 225 41.99 12.93 -11.72
CA SER A 225 42.57 13.76 -10.65
C SER A 225 43.27 12.92 -9.57
N SER A 226 42.78 11.72 -9.27
CA SER A 226 43.41 10.81 -8.29
C SER A 226 44.81 10.35 -8.71
N ALA A 227 45.09 10.30 -10.02
CA ALA A 227 46.43 10.01 -10.54
C ALA A 227 47.43 11.15 -10.29
N LEU A 228 46.95 12.37 -10.05
CA LEU A 228 47.78 13.55 -9.79
C LEU A 228 48.12 13.72 -8.29
N ILE A 229 47.39 13.05 -7.40
CA ILE A 229 47.54 13.18 -5.95
C ILE A 229 48.51 12.10 -5.43
N VAL A 230 49.59 12.55 -4.78
CA VAL A 230 50.60 11.66 -4.18
C VAL A 230 49.94 10.84 -3.06
N GLY A 231 49.98 9.51 -3.18
CA GLY A 231 49.37 8.55 -2.24
C GLY A 231 48.13 7.83 -2.77
N LEU A 232 47.33 8.47 -3.63
CA LEU A 232 46.17 7.85 -4.28
C LEU A 232 46.52 7.13 -5.60
N ASN A 233 47.57 7.58 -6.29
CA ASN A 233 48.04 6.99 -7.55
C ASN A 233 48.60 5.55 -7.42
N GLN A 234 48.93 5.11 -6.20
CA GLN A 234 49.44 3.76 -5.93
C GLN A 234 48.32 2.75 -5.62
N LEU A 235 47.10 3.22 -5.40
CA LEU A 235 45.95 2.38 -5.08
C LEU A 235 45.31 1.82 -6.35
N ASN A 236 44.73 0.62 -6.24
CA ASN A 236 43.94 0.04 -7.33
C ASN A 236 42.79 1.01 -7.71
N PRO A 237 42.49 1.23 -9.00
CA PRO A 237 41.42 2.13 -9.45
C PRO A 237 40.04 1.83 -8.83
N LEU A 238 39.77 0.59 -8.43
CA LEU A 238 38.54 0.25 -7.71
C LEU A 238 38.52 0.83 -6.28
N LEU A 239 39.66 0.84 -5.59
CA LEU A 239 39.76 1.40 -4.24
C LEU A 239 39.69 2.93 -4.28
N THR A 240 40.32 3.57 -5.26
CA THR A 240 40.22 5.03 -5.43
C THR A 240 38.78 5.45 -5.75
N LEU A 241 38.04 4.63 -6.51
CA LEU A 241 36.62 4.85 -6.77
C LEU A 241 35.76 4.74 -5.50
N ILE A 242 35.98 3.71 -4.67
CA ILE A 242 35.24 3.53 -3.42
C ILE A 242 35.46 4.73 -2.50
N VAL A 243 36.72 5.15 -2.33
CA VAL A 243 37.08 6.34 -1.52
C VAL A 243 36.47 7.62 -2.11
N GLY A 244 36.43 7.74 -3.43
CA GLY A 244 35.85 8.88 -4.13
C GLY A 244 34.33 8.90 -4.20
N SER A 245 33.66 7.78 -3.95
CA SER A 245 32.21 7.65 -4.17
C SER A 245 31.35 8.70 -3.44
N PRO A 246 31.64 9.13 -2.19
CA PRO A 246 30.85 10.17 -1.55
C PRO A 246 31.04 11.53 -2.23
N VAL A 247 32.27 11.84 -2.67
CA VAL A 247 32.60 13.09 -3.36
C VAL A 247 31.94 13.15 -4.73
N ILE A 248 32.02 12.05 -5.48
CA ILE A 248 31.36 11.91 -6.79
C ILE A 248 29.86 12.10 -6.64
N TYR A 249 29.24 11.48 -5.63
CA TYR A 249 27.80 11.59 -5.41
C TYR A 249 27.36 13.01 -5.08
N ILE A 250 28.04 13.69 -4.14
CA ILE A 250 27.73 15.08 -3.76
C ILE A 250 27.91 16.02 -4.95
N ALA A 251 29.00 15.88 -5.71
CA ALA A 251 29.26 16.70 -6.88
C ALA A 251 28.23 16.44 -8.00
N ALA A 252 27.86 15.17 -8.22
CA ALA A 252 26.84 14.80 -9.19
C ALA A 252 25.47 15.37 -8.81
N GLN A 253 25.08 15.33 -7.54
CA GLN A 253 23.85 15.97 -7.06
C GLN A 253 23.90 17.48 -7.25
N ALA A 254 24.99 18.15 -6.85
CA ALA A 254 25.12 19.59 -6.97
C ALA A 254 25.03 20.07 -8.43
N ILE A 255 25.61 19.35 -9.39
CA ILE A 255 25.51 19.71 -10.81
C ILE A 255 24.11 19.43 -11.34
N THR A 256 23.55 18.27 -11.01
CA THR A 256 22.27 17.81 -11.54
C THR A 256 21.12 18.68 -11.03
N ASP A 257 21.10 19.02 -9.74
CA ASP A 257 20.01 19.78 -9.12
C ASP A 257 20.08 21.28 -9.44
N ASN A 258 21.27 21.84 -9.67
CA ASN A 258 21.41 23.28 -9.92
C ASN A 258 21.43 23.65 -11.42
N PHE A 259 21.95 22.78 -12.29
CA PHE A 259 22.22 23.15 -13.68
C PHE A 259 21.37 22.36 -14.68
N ILE A 260 21.16 21.07 -14.48
CA ILE A 260 20.54 20.20 -15.49
C ILE A 260 19.04 20.00 -15.24
N PHE A 261 18.68 19.60 -14.03
CA PHE A 261 17.34 19.15 -13.64
C PHE A 261 16.91 19.76 -12.30
N ALA A 262 16.66 21.07 -12.33
CA ALA A 262 16.22 21.80 -11.14
C ALA A 262 14.85 21.32 -10.67
N ASN A 263 14.72 21.07 -9.36
CA ASN A 263 13.52 20.55 -8.74
C ASN A 263 12.99 19.26 -9.41
N ASN A 264 13.84 18.27 -9.65
CA ASN A 264 13.42 17.00 -10.24
C ASN A 264 12.47 16.18 -9.33
N LEU A 265 11.38 15.68 -9.91
CA LEU A 265 10.53 14.66 -9.30
C LEU A 265 9.81 13.89 -10.39
N ILE A 266 10.02 12.57 -10.46
CA ILE A 266 9.21 11.68 -11.30
C ILE A 266 8.11 11.04 -10.46
N ALA A 267 6.87 11.22 -10.89
CA ALA A 267 5.71 10.52 -10.36
C ALA A 267 5.21 9.47 -11.36
N TYR A 268 4.75 8.33 -10.85
CA TYR A 268 4.16 7.24 -11.63
C TYR A 268 2.86 6.77 -10.98
N GLY A 269 1.89 6.43 -11.80
CA GLY A 269 0.66 5.83 -11.30
C GLY A 269 -0.31 5.47 -12.42
N PRO A 270 -1.39 4.75 -12.09
CA PRO A 270 -2.45 4.44 -13.04
C PRO A 270 -3.18 5.72 -13.47
N CYS A 271 -3.70 5.70 -14.70
CA CYS A 271 -4.73 6.65 -15.12
C CYS A 271 -6.02 6.36 -14.33
N PRO A 272 -6.69 7.38 -13.76
CA PRO A 272 -7.89 7.19 -12.95
C PRO A 272 -9.13 6.67 -13.72
N ASN A 273 -9.14 6.74 -15.06
CA ASN A 273 -10.27 6.28 -15.88
C ASN A 273 -10.02 4.91 -16.56
N CYS A 274 -8.78 4.63 -16.98
CA CYS A 274 -8.47 3.43 -17.77
C CYS A 274 -7.34 2.58 -17.18
N GLU A 275 -6.88 2.90 -15.97
CA GLU A 275 -5.82 2.20 -15.21
C GLU A 275 -4.48 2.05 -15.95
N TYR A 276 -4.34 2.70 -17.10
CA TYR A 276 -3.13 2.61 -17.91
C TYR A 276 -1.98 3.31 -17.18
N PRO A 277 -0.79 2.68 -17.07
CA PRO A 277 0.32 3.24 -16.31
C PRO A 277 0.87 4.49 -16.99
N GLU A 278 0.71 5.62 -16.32
CA GLU A 278 1.20 6.92 -16.74
C GLU A 278 2.31 7.43 -15.82
N ARG A 279 3.10 8.36 -16.37
CA ARG A 279 4.23 8.97 -15.67
C ARG A 279 4.33 10.43 -16.02
N VAL A 280 4.71 11.24 -15.04
CA VAL A 280 4.94 12.68 -15.21
C VAL A 280 6.28 13.04 -14.58
N TYR A 281 6.99 13.94 -15.24
CA TYR A 281 8.19 14.57 -14.70
C TYR A 281 7.83 16.00 -14.28
N PHE A 282 8.16 16.33 -13.03
CA PHE A 282 8.13 17.68 -12.49
C PHE A 282 9.56 18.21 -12.38
N GLY A 283 9.74 19.49 -12.67
CA GLY A 283 11.04 20.15 -12.67
C GLY A 283 11.42 20.77 -14.01
N ASN A 284 12.51 21.53 -13.99
CA ASN A 284 13.00 22.29 -15.14
C ASN A 284 14.14 21.52 -15.80
N ILE A 285 14.16 21.52 -17.13
CA ILE A 285 15.20 20.85 -17.91
C ILE A 285 16.04 21.92 -18.60
N LEU A 286 17.33 22.03 -18.23
CA LEU A 286 18.29 22.94 -18.88
C LEU A 286 17.78 24.40 -18.96
N GLY A 287 17.11 24.88 -17.90
CA GLY A 287 16.55 26.24 -17.84
C GLY A 287 15.22 26.45 -18.56
N VAL A 288 14.66 25.41 -19.20
CA VAL A 288 13.29 25.44 -19.72
C VAL A 288 12.34 25.10 -18.56
N GLU A 289 11.41 26.00 -18.29
CA GLU A 289 10.38 25.83 -17.27
C GLU A 289 9.50 24.62 -17.61
N GLY A 290 9.47 23.65 -16.70
CA GLY A 290 8.60 22.49 -16.78
C GLY A 290 7.40 22.62 -15.85
N PHE A 291 6.82 21.49 -15.50
CA PHE A 291 5.72 21.47 -14.52
C PHE A 291 6.28 21.65 -13.10
N ASP A 292 5.94 22.77 -12.46
CA ASP A 292 6.38 23.06 -11.10
C ASP A 292 5.39 22.52 -10.07
N ASN A 293 4.17 23.07 -9.96
CA ASN A 293 3.22 22.71 -8.91
C ASN A 293 2.12 21.73 -9.37
N GLN A 294 1.70 21.84 -10.62
CA GLN A 294 0.67 21.00 -11.23
C GLN A 294 1.10 20.62 -12.64
N ALA A 295 0.87 19.37 -13.00
CA ALA A 295 1.13 18.86 -14.33
C ALA A 295 -0.17 18.41 -14.98
N ALA A 296 -0.51 19.02 -16.11
CA ALA A 296 -1.59 18.58 -16.97
C ALA A 296 -1.02 17.63 -18.03
N LYS A 297 -1.50 16.39 -18.06
CA LYS A 297 -1.07 15.40 -19.05
C LYS A 297 -2.27 14.64 -19.61
N LYS A 298 -2.28 14.46 -20.94
CA LYS A 298 -3.23 13.57 -21.62
C LYS A 298 -2.81 12.13 -21.48
N CYS A 299 -3.73 11.26 -21.05
CA CYS A 299 -3.50 9.83 -21.04
C CYS A 299 -3.29 9.30 -22.46
N LYS A 300 -2.35 8.38 -22.65
CA LYS A 300 -2.06 7.77 -23.96
C LYS A 300 -3.20 6.88 -24.48
N SER A 301 -3.92 6.22 -23.58
CA SER A 301 -4.99 5.29 -23.95
C SER A 301 -6.34 5.99 -24.07
N CYS A 302 -6.84 6.61 -22.99
CA CYS A 302 -8.17 7.24 -22.97
C CYS A 302 -8.20 8.70 -23.44
N LYS A 303 -7.05 9.35 -23.67
CA LYS A 303 -6.94 10.77 -24.06
C LYS A 303 -7.56 11.79 -23.08
N GLU A 304 -8.01 11.33 -21.92
CA GLU A 304 -8.50 12.18 -20.83
C GLU A 304 -7.36 13.04 -20.28
N GLU A 305 -7.67 14.29 -19.92
CA GLU A 305 -6.73 15.19 -19.26
C GLU A 305 -6.69 14.92 -17.76
N ILE A 306 -5.49 14.63 -17.26
CA ILE A 306 -5.21 14.35 -15.86
C ILE A 306 -4.39 15.52 -15.30
N LEU A 307 -4.85 16.07 -14.18
CA LEU A 307 -4.12 17.05 -13.39
C LEU A 307 -3.44 16.33 -12.22
N VAL A 308 -2.12 16.44 -12.14
CA VAL A 308 -1.33 15.83 -11.07
C VAL A 308 -0.67 16.93 -10.24
N GLN A 309 -0.94 16.94 -8.94
CA GLN A 309 -0.32 17.86 -8.01
C GLN A 309 1.04 17.33 -7.53
N ARG A 310 2.06 18.19 -7.51
CA ARG A 310 3.42 17.79 -7.09
C ARG A 310 3.52 17.40 -5.61
N ARG A 311 2.84 18.14 -4.72
CA ARG A 311 2.95 17.97 -3.25
C ARG A 311 2.22 16.72 -2.76
N SER A 312 0.96 16.56 -3.16
CA SER A 312 0.10 15.45 -2.74
C SER A 312 0.24 14.22 -3.63
N LEU A 313 0.88 14.33 -4.80
CA LEU A 313 0.91 13.31 -5.84
C LEU A 313 -0.49 12.85 -6.28
N ARG A 314 -1.53 13.63 -5.96
CA ARG A 314 -2.91 13.32 -6.33
C ARG A 314 -3.11 13.64 -7.80
N ALA A 315 -3.53 12.63 -8.55
CA ALA A 315 -3.98 12.75 -9.92
C ALA A 315 -5.52 12.80 -9.93
N ALA A 316 -6.08 13.79 -10.61
CA ALA A 316 -7.52 13.95 -10.78
C ALA A 316 -7.86 14.19 -12.26
N THR A 317 -8.99 13.67 -12.72
CA THR A 317 -9.56 14.04 -14.02
C THR A 317 -10.22 15.41 -13.95
N LEU A 318 -10.25 16.12 -15.07
CA LEU A 318 -11.08 17.31 -15.20
C LEU A 318 -12.57 16.90 -15.24
N PRO A 319 -13.48 17.72 -14.67
CA PRO A 319 -14.91 17.48 -14.82
C PRO A 319 -15.29 17.58 -16.31
N LYS A 320 -16.09 16.63 -16.79
CA LYS A 320 -16.65 16.65 -18.14
C LYS A 320 -17.72 17.74 -18.20
N SER A 321 -17.42 18.82 -18.89
CA SER A 321 -18.38 19.88 -19.24
C SER A 321 -19.41 19.39 -20.25
#